data_AF-A0A0L6X3E9-F1
#
_entry.id   AF-A0A0L6X3E9-F1
#
_cell.length_a   1.000
_cell.length_b   1.000
_cell.length_c   1.000
_cell.angle_alpha   90.00
_cell.angle_beta   90.00
_cell.angle_gamma   90.00
#
_symmetry.space_group_name_H-M   'P 1'
#
loop_
_entity.id
_entity.type
_entity.pdbx_description
1 polymer ?
#
loop_
_entity_poly.entity_id
_entity_poly.type
_entity_poly.pdbx_seq_one_letter_code
_entity_poly.pdbx_strand_id
1 'polypeptide(L)' 'MYLIGIRNLIIEVDAHYIKGMLQNPDIQPSASMNYWIMAILMFHFKLVHVKGTFHSPDGLL' A
#
# COMPACT_ATOMS: atom_id res chain seq x y z
N MET A 1 28.02 -7.71 3.86
CA MET A 1 26.65 -7.28 3.50
C MET A 1 25.73 -7.68 4.64
N TYR A 2 24.87 -6.78 5.10
CA TYR A 2 23.88 -7.07 6.16
C TYR A 2 22.48 -6.89 5.57
N LEU A 3 21.61 -7.88 5.79
CA LEU A 3 20.19 -7.81 5.46
C LEU A 3 19.43 -7.45 6.74
N ILE A 4 18.68 -6.34 6.69
CA ILE A 4 17.79 -5.93 7.77
C ILE A 4 16.38 -6.39 7.37
N GLY A 5 15.78 -7.27 8.17
CA GLY A 5 14.41 -7.73 7.99
C GLY A 5 13.45 -7.08 8.99
N ILE A 6 12.23 -6.79 8.55
CA ILE A 6 11.14 -6.30 9.41
C ILE A 6 10.05 -7.40 9.43
N ARG A 7 9.66 -7.85 10.62
CA ARG A 7 8.64 -8.92 10.77
C ARG A 7 7.21 -8.39 10.83
N ASN A 8 7.01 -7.19 11.36
CA ASN A 8 5.70 -6.61 11.62
C ASN A 8 5.57 -5.24 10.93
N LEU A 9 5.71 -5.23 9.59
CA LEU A 9 5.57 -4.01 8.82
C LEU A 9 4.11 -3.58 8.78
N ILE A 10 3.81 -2.39 9.31
CA ILE A 10 2.49 -1.76 9.23
C ILE A 10 2.61 -0.55 8.32
N ILE A 11 1.76 -0.48 7.31
CA ILE A 11 1.70 0.64 6.37
C ILE A 11 0.39 1.38 6.61
N GLU A 12 0.49 2.64 6.99
CA GLU A 12 -0.65 3.53 7.19
C GLU A 12 -0.85 4.40 5.95
N VAL A 13 -2.08 4.45 5.42
CA VAL A 13 -2.42 5.23 4.22
C VAL A 13 -3.75 5.96 4.35
N ASP A 14 -3.83 7.17 3.80
CA ASP A 14 -5.12 7.90 3.70
C ASP A 14 -5.95 7.48 2.48
N ALA A 15 -5.39 6.64 1.61
CA ALA A 15 -6.09 6.16 0.44
C ALA A 15 -6.98 4.95 0.77
N HIS A 16 -8.25 5.19 1.08
CA HIS A 16 -9.26 4.14 1.23
C HIS A 16 -9.36 3.24 -0.04
N TYR A 17 -9.06 3.81 -1.21
CA TYR A 17 -9.10 3.10 -2.50
C TYR A 17 -8.12 1.93 -2.58
N ILE A 18 -6.91 2.06 -1.98
CA ILE A 18 -5.88 1.00 -2.01
C ILE A 18 -6.38 -0.27 -1.31
N LYS A 19 -7.12 -0.11 -0.20
CA LYS A 19 -7.70 -1.25 0.51
C LYS A 19 -8.64 -2.06 -0.40
N GLY A 20 -9.48 -1.38 -1.17
CA GLY A 20 -10.39 -2.03 -2.11
C GLY A 20 -9.64 -2.73 -3.26
N MET A 21 -8.60 -2.09 -3.81
CA MET A 21 -7.76 -2.66 -4.86
C MET A 21 -7.06 -3.95 -4.42
N LEU A 22 -6.56 -4.00 -3.19
CA LEU A 22 -5.88 -5.20 -2.67
C LEU A 22 -6.85 -6.32 -2.31
N GLN A 23 -8.11 -6.01 -1.98
CA GLN A 23 -9.14 -7.01 -1.69
C GLN A 23 -9.68 -7.68 -2.95
N ASN A 24 -9.73 -6.96 -4.07
CA ASN A 24 -10.25 -7.47 -5.35
C ASN A 24 -9.32 -7.07 -6.52
N PRO A 25 -8.09 -7.62 -6.55
CA PRO A 25 -7.05 -7.18 -7.48
C PRO A 25 -7.43 -7.37 -8.96
N ASP A 26 -8.25 -8.37 -9.27
CA ASP A 26 -8.62 -8.74 -10.64
C ASP A 26 -9.68 -7.83 -11.28
N ILE A 27 -10.30 -6.93 -10.50
CA ILE A 27 -11.35 -6.03 -10.99
C ILE A 27 -10.75 -4.76 -11.63
N GLN A 28 -9.44 -4.53 -11.50
CA GLN A 28 -8.86 -3.28 -11.95
C GLN A 28 -8.70 -3.17 -13.48
N PRO A 29 -9.17 -2.05 -14.07
CA PRO A 29 -9.26 -1.91 -15.52
C PRO A 29 -7.95 -1.51 -16.20
N SER A 30 -6.93 -1.05 -15.45
CA SER A 30 -5.66 -0.62 -16.03
C SER A 30 -4.53 -1.62 -15.80
N ALA A 31 -3.78 -1.92 -16.86
CA ALA A 31 -2.61 -2.78 -16.78
C ALA A 31 -1.58 -2.24 -15.78
N SER A 32 -1.39 -0.92 -15.72
CA SER A 32 -0.47 -0.27 -14.77
C SER A 32 -0.89 -0.49 -13.32
N MET A 33 -2.18 -0.43 -12.99
CA MET A 33 -2.67 -0.72 -11.64
C MET A 33 -2.44 -2.18 -11.28
N ASN A 34 -2.68 -3.10 -12.22
CA ASN A 34 -2.45 -4.53 -11.99
C ASN A 34 -0.98 -4.82 -11.66
N TYR A 35 -0.03 -4.20 -12.37
CA TYR A 35 1.40 -4.36 -12.05
C TYR A 35 1.75 -3.87 -10.63
N TRP A 36 1.26 -2.69 -10.24
CA TRP A 36 1.52 -2.17 -8.90
C TRP A 36 0.89 -3.02 -7.80
N ILE A 37 -0.33 -3.52 -8.01
CA ILE A 37 -0.98 -4.45 -7.07
C ILE A 37 -0.15 -5.71 -6.90
N MET A 38 0.27 -6.34 -7.99
CA MET A 38 1.09 -7.56 -7.92
C MET A 38 2.42 -7.29 -7.21
N ALA A 39 3.05 -6.15 -7.46
CA ALA A 39 4.27 -5.76 -6.78
C ALA A 39 4.07 -5.58 -5.26
N ILE A 40 2.96 -4.96 -4.84
CA ILE A 40 2.62 -4.79 -3.43
C ILE A 40 2.36 -6.14 -2.76
N LEU A 41 1.64 -7.05 -3.43
CA LEU A 41 1.31 -8.38 -2.88
C LEU A 41 2.52 -9.29 -2.67
N MET A 42 3.70 -8.97 -3.23
CA MET A 42 4.94 -9.70 -2.97
C MET A 42 5.50 -9.49 -1.54
N PHE A 43 4.97 -8.52 -0.78
CA PHE A 43 5.46 -8.18 0.56
C PHE A 43 4.49 -8.65 1.66
N HIS A 44 5.04 -9.10 2.79
CA HIS A 44 4.26 -9.35 4.00
C HIS A 44 4.15 -8.08 4.86
N PHE A 45 2.95 -7.50 4.94
CA PHE A 45 2.67 -6.33 5.77
C PHE A 45 1.19 -6.26 6.14
N LYS A 46 0.85 -5.37 7.08
CA LYS A 46 -0.52 -5.00 7.42
C LYS A 46 -0.81 -3.60 6.89
N LEU A 47 -1.83 -3.46 6.05
CA LEU A 47 -2.32 -2.15 5.62
C LEU A 47 -3.36 -1.63 6.61
N VAL A 48 -3.19 -0.39 7.08
CA VAL A 48 -4.15 0.32 7.93
C VAL A 48 -4.53 1.62 7.26
N HIS A 49 -5.83 1.90 7.17
CA HIS A 49 -6.28 3.21 6.72
C HIS A 49 -6.27 4.17 7.90
N VAL A 50 -5.65 5.33 7.73
CA VAL A 50 -5.67 6.45 8.69
C VAL A 50 -6.09 7.72 7.97
N LYS A 51 -6.89 8.58 8.61
CA LYS A 51 -7.36 9.83 7.99
C LYS A 51 -6.18 10.74 7.64
N GLY A 52 -6.27 11.44 6.51
CA GLY A 52 -5.25 12.36 5.98
C GLY A 52 -4.85 13.48 6.92
N THR A 53 -5.70 13.82 7.89
CA THR A 53 -5.37 14.77 8.96
C THR A 53 -4.22 14.30 9.86
N PHE A 54 -3.88 13.01 9.86
CA PHE A 54 -2.73 12.45 10.57
C PHE A 54 -1.46 12.41 9.73
N HIS A 55 -1.56 12.59 8.42
CA HIS A 55 -0.39 12.78 7.57
C HIS A 55 -0.07 14.28 7.55
N SER A 56 1.18 14.66 7.82
CA SER A 56 1.67 15.98 7.42
C SER A 56 1.40 16.19 5.92
N PRO A 57 1.31 17.43 5.41
CA PRO A 57 1.04 17.69 3.99
C PRO A 57 1.82 16.70 3.15
N ASP A 58 1.11 15.90 2.34
CA ASP A 58 1.69 14.85 1.53
C ASP A 58 3.01 15.40 0.97
N GLY A 59 4.13 14.82 1.38
CA GLY A 59 5.49 15.39 1.21
C GLY A 59 5.95 15.55 -0.24
N LEU A 60 5.01 15.58 -1.18
CA LEU A 60 5.09 16.13 -2.51
C LEU A 60 5.27 17.66 -2.42
N LEU A 61 6.52 18.08 -2.24
CA LEU A 61 7.00 19.35 -2.78
C LEU A 61 7.15 19.25 -4.30
#